data_AF-A0A0L8VC50-F1
#
_entry.id   AF-A0A0L8VC50-F1
#
_cell.length_a   1.000
_cell.length_b   1.000
_cell.length_c   1.000
_cell.angle_alpha   90.00
_cell.angle_beta   90.00
_cell.angle_gamma   90.00
#
_symmetry.space_group_name_H-M   'P 1'
#
loop_
_entity.id
_entity.type
_entity.pdbx_description
1 polymer ?
#
loop_
_entity_poly.entity_id
_entity_poly.type
_entity_poly.pdbx_seq_one_letter_code
_entity_poly.pdbx_strand_id
1 'polypeptide(L)'
;MKDDSKSRYDQFNWWLKNNPVTASLLLIGALIIGLSTFTDSAQNLLSFVIKEQRPDINGEWTAEVQYDWTKTRYTETFEFEGEADVAFGTASFLSRDQSILEGHIIKNQIRFVTKTEEFSGSLDNVREAIHHYTGTISGDSIRFILQTEGGFSPHTPVSFTARRVSSQ
;
A
#
# COMPACT_ATOMS: atom_id res chain seq x y z
N MET A 1 4.75 75.93 12.72
CA MET A 1 5.75 75.05 12.08
C MET A 1 4.97 73.90 11.45
N LYS A 2 4.82 73.86 10.12
CA LYS A 2 4.08 72.79 9.43
C LYS A 2 5.00 71.57 9.32
N ASP A 3 4.60 70.45 9.91
CA ASP A 3 5.24 69.15 9.72
C ASP A 3 4.76 68.58 8.37
N ASP A 4 5.68 68.51 7.42
CA ASP A 4 5.45 68.09 6.04
C ASP A 4 6.09 66.70 5.80
N SER A 5 6.02 65.82 6.80
CA SER A 5 6.49 64.45 6.66
C SER A 5 5.47 63.60 5.89
N LYS A 6 5.62 63.54 4.57
CA LYS A 6 4.86 62.59 3.73
C LYS A 6 5.01 61.19 4.30
N SER A 7 3.90 60.57 4.66
CA SER A 7 3.85 59.20 5.16
C SER A 7 4.48 58.26 4.13
N ARG A 8 5.24 57.26 4.59
CA ARG A 8 5.90 56.26 3.71
C ARG A 8 4.88 55.51 2.83
N TYR A 9 3.64 55.39 3.30
CA TYR A 9 2.52 54.84 2.54
C TYR A 9 2.12 55.71 1.35
N ASP A 10 2.11 57.04 1.52
CA ASP A 10 1.74 57.98 0.45
C ASP A 10 2.81 58.02 -0.63
N GLN A 11 4.08 57.95 -0.25
CA GLN A 11 5.20 57.85 -1.19
C GLN A 11 5.14 56.56 -2.01
N PHE A 12 4.82 55.44 -1.37
CA PHE A 12 4.69 54.14 -2.03
C PHE A 12 3.50 54.08 -3.00
N ASN A 13 2.33 54.58 -2.57
CA ASN A 13 1.14 54.62 -3.40
C ASN A 13 1.31 55.56 -4.62
N TRP A 14 1.96 56.71 -4.41
CA TRP A 14 2.30 57.61 -5.51
C TRP A 14 3.28 56.97 -6.50
N TRP A 15 4.31 56.27 -6.00
CA TRP A 15 5.28 55.56 -6.84
C TRP A 15 4.64 54.42 -7.65
N LEU A 16 3.71 53.65 -7.06
CA LEU A 16 2.95 52.61 -7.75
C LEU A 16 2.09 53.16 -8.89
N LYS A 17 1.41 54.29 -8.66
CA LYS A 17 0.58 54.94 -9.67
C LYS A 17 1.40 55.51 -10.83
N ASN A 18 2.61 55.98 -10.55
CA ASN A 18 3.48 56.60 -11.56
C ASN A 18 4.34 55.60 -12.34
N ASN A 19 4.44 54.33 -11.90
CA ASN A 19 5.25 53.29 -12.55
C ASN A 19 4.42 52.02 -12.85
N PRO A 20 3.60 52.03 -13.93
CA PRO A 20 2.66 50.94 -14.23
C PRO A 20 3.36 49.60 -14.54
N VAL A 21 4.59 49.64 -15.06
CA VAL A 21 5.40 48.45 -15.34
C VAL A 21 5.80 47.74 -14.05
N THR A 22 6.24 48.49 -13.05
CA THR A 22 6.69 47.92 -11.77
C THR A 22 5.52 47.39 -10.94
N ALA A 23 4.37 48.07 -10.99
CA ALA A 23 3.13 47.58 -10.38
C ALA A 23 2.70 46.24 -10.99
N SER A 24 2.78 46.09 -12.31
CA SER A 24 2.48 44.83 -13.01
C SER A 24 3.44 43.70 -12.62
N LEU A 25 4.74 43.99 -12.51
CA LEU A 25 5.76 43.03 -12.08
C LEU A 25 5.54 42.53 -10.64
N LEU A 26 5.17 43.43 -9.72
CA LEU A 26 4.83 43.07 -8.34
C LEU A 26 3.57 42.21 -8.24
N LEU A 27 2.55 42.53 -9.04
CA LEU A 27 1.32 41.73 -9.13
C LEU A 27 1.59 40.31 -9.64
N ILE A 28 2.39 40.18 -10.70
CA ILE A 28 2.77 38.88 -11.26
C ILE A 28 3.62 38.09 -10.25
N GLY A 29 4.57 38.73 -9.58
CA GLY A 29 5.37 38.09 -8.52
C GLY A 29 4.51 37.57 -7.37
N ALA A 30 3.55 38.37 -6.90
CA ALA A 30 2.60 37.96 -5.86
C ALA A 30 1.70 36.80 -6.32
N LEU A 31 1.27 36.80 -7.59
CA LEU A 31 0.48 35.72 -8.18
C LEU A 31 1.27 34.40 -8.25
N ILE A 32 2.54 34.45 -8.66
CA ILE A 32 3.42 33.28 -8.74
C ILE A 32 3.66 32.68 -7.35
N ILE A 33 3.92 33.51 -6.34
CA ILE A 33 4.13 33.07 -4.94
C ILE A 33 2.82 32.52 -4.34
N GLY A 34 1.68 33.15 -4.64
CA GLY A 34 0.36 32.67 -4.23
C GLY A 34 0.00 31.32 -4.87
N LEU A 35 0.36 31.11 -6.14
CA LEU A 35 0.15 29.82 -6.83
C LEU A 35 1.13 28.73 -6.34
N SER A 36 2.37 29.08 -5.98
CA SER A 36 3.34 28.07 -5.50
C SER A 36 2.95 27.49 -4.14
N THR A 37 2.39 28.31 -3.24
CA THR A 37 1.91 27.85 -1.93
C THR A 37 0.64 27.00 -2.01
N PHE A 38 -0.19 27.21 -3.04
CA PHE A 38 -1.36 26.37 -3.30
C PHE A 38 -1.01 25.02 -3.93
N THR A 39 0.13 24.89 -4.59
CA THR A 39 0.48 23.67 -5.33
C THR A 39 0.74 22.49 -4.39
N ASP A 40 1.44 22.70 -3.28
CA ASP A 40 1.74 21.62 -2.31
C ASP A 40 0.47 21.12 -1.60
N SER A 41 -0.43 22.04 -1.24
CA SER A 41 -1.69 21.70 -0.57
C SER A 41 -2.68 21.04 -1.53
N ALA A 42 -2.74 21.52 -2.78
CA ALA A 42 -3.58 20.90 -3.81
C ALA A 42 -3.09 19.50 -4.18
N GLN A 43 -1.79 19.23 -4.21
CA GLN A 43 -1.26 17.88 -4.46
C GLN A 43 -1.63 16.90 -3.34
N ASN A 44 -1.56 17.33 -2.07
CA ASN A 44 -2.01 16.51 -0.95
C ASN A 44 -3.54 16.29 -0.98
N LEU A 45 -4.33 17.30 -1.36
CA LEU A 45 -5.77 17.12 -1.53
C LEU A 45 -6.10 16.20 -2.72
N LEU A 46 -5.34 16.28 -3.81
CA LEU A 46 -5.48 15.39 -4.96
C LEU A 46 -5.07 13.94 -4.62
N SER A 47 -4.06 13.72 -3.78
CA SER A 47 -3.70 12.37 -3.33
C SER A 47 -4.77 11.72 -2.46
N PHE A 48 -5.57 12.51 -1.72
CA PHE A 48 -6.78 12.02 -1.05
C PHE A 48 -7.94 11.74 -2.04
N VAL A 49 -8.01 12.45 -3.17
CA VAL A 49 -9.08 12.29 -4.18
C VAL A 49 -8.78 11.15 -5.15
N ILE A 50 -7.51 10.82 -5.40
CA ILE A 50 -7.13 9.53 -6.00
C ILE A 50 -7.25 8.49 -4.91
N LYS A 51 -8.49 8.06 -4.63
CA LYS A 51 -8.78 6.81 -3.93
C LYS A 51 -8.04 5.74 -4.73
N GLU A 52 -6.84 5.35 -4.31
CA GLU A 52 -6.11 4.25 -4.94
C GLU A 52 -7.06 3.06 -4.92
N GLN A 53 -7.57 2.72 -6.10
CA GLN A 53 -8.63 1.76 -6.22
C GLN A 53 -8.04 0.42 -5.78
N ARG A 54 -8.51 -0.08 -4.63
CA ARG A 54 -8.17 -1.42 -4.15
C ARG A 54 -8.33 -2.38 -5.33
N PRO A 55 -7.30 -3.17 -5.68
CA PRO A 55 -7.43 -4.17 -6.71
C PRO A 55 -8.56 -5.12 -6.33
N ASP A 56 -9.35 -5.52 -7.31
CA ASP A 56 -10.34 -6.56 -7.10
C ASP A 56 -9.61 -7.86 -6.76
N ILE A 57 -9.51 -8.19 -5.48
CA ILE A 57 -8.85 -9.40 -4.99
C ILE A 57 -9.83 -10.35 -4.32
N ASN A 58 -11.03 -9.88 -3.99
CA ASN A 58 -11.96 -10.67 -3.21
C ASN A 58 -12.40 -11.91 -4.00
N GLY A 59 -12.72 -12.99 -3.28
CA GLY A 59 -13.06 -14.29 -3.84
C GLY A 59 -11.91 -15.30 -3.76
N GLU A 60 -12.08 -16.40 -4.48
CA GLU A 60 -11.23 -17.59 -4.40
C GLU A 60 -10.10 -17.58 -5.44
N TRP A 61 -8.95 -18.05 -5.01
CA TRP A 61 -7.74 -18.19 -5.81
C TRP A 61 -7.09 -19.54 -5.56
N THR A 62 -6.50 -20.14 -6.59
CA THR A 62 -5.82 -21.44 -6.48
C THR A 62 -4.40 -21.36 -7.03
N ALA A 63 -3.47 -22.03 -6.37
CA ALA A 63 -2.08 -22.16 -6.80
C ALA A 63 -1.57 -23.60 -6.67
N GLU A 64 -0.62 -23.98 -7.52
CA GLU A 64 0.20 -25.16 -7.32
C GLU A 64 1.50 -24.75 -6.60
N VAL A 65 1.70 -25.24 -5.38
CA VAL A 65 2.82 -24.89 -4.52
C VAL A 65 3.73 -26.10 -4.32
N GLN A 66 5.01 -25.92 -4.61
CA GLN A 66 6.05 -26.89 -4.27
C GLN A 66 6.91 -26.29 -3.16
N TYR A 67 6.78 -26.81 -1.95
CA TYR A 67 7.59 -26.38 -0.80
C TYR A 67 9.04 -26.84 -0.92
N ASP A 68 9.98 -26.16 -0.26
CA ASP A 68 11.42 -26.42 -0.38
C ASP A 68 11.84 -27.78 0.16
N TRP A 69 11.14 -28.30 1.18
CA TRP A 69 11.45 -29.58 1.81
C TRP A 69 10.81 -30.79 1.12
N THR A 70 9.98 -30.60 0.09
CA THR A 70 9.26 -31.69 -0.57
C THR A 70 9.27 -31.56 -2.09
N LYS A 71 9.17 -32.72 -2.77
CA LYS A 71 9.00 -32.76 -4.23
C LYS A 71 7.53 -32.76 -4.64
N THR A 72 6.63 -32.95 -3.68
CA THR A 72 5.18 -32.96 -3.92
C THR A 72 4.69 -31.54 -4.17
N ARG A 73 3.77 -31.42 -5.14
CA ARG A 73 2.99 -30.20 -5.34
C ARG A 73 1.68 -30.31 -4.60
N TYR A 74 1.29 -29.23 -3.95
CA TYR A 74 0.02 -29.08 -3.27
C TYR A 74 -0.80 -28.05 -4.01
N THR A 75 -2.07 -28.37 -4.24
CA THR A 75 -3.06 -27.38 -4.64
C THR A 75 -3.45 -26.62 -3.39
N GLU A 76 -3.10 -25.34 -3.34
CA GLU A 76 -3.44 -24.44 -2.25
C GLU A 76 -4.52 -23.45 -2.70
N THR A 77 -5.49 -23.19 -1.83
CA THR A 77 -6.61 -22.29 -2.02
C THR A 77 -6.47 -21.07 -1.10
N PHE A 78 -6.81 -19.90 -1.63
CA PHE A 78 -6.82 -18.63 -0.91
C PHE A 78 -8.17 -17.96 -1.14
N GLU A 79 -8.89 -17.69 -0.07
CA GLU A 79 -10.15 -16.95 -0.09
C GLU A 79 -9.92 -15.60 0.56
N PHE A 80 -10.12 -14.52 -0.21
CA PHE A 80 -9.96 -13.17 0.28
C PHE A 80 -11.31 -12.45 0.36
N GLU A 81 -11.49 -11.75 1.47
CA GLU A 81 -12.59 -10.82 1.70
C GLU A 81 -12.04 -9.51 2.27
N GLY A 82 -12.90 -8.49 2.30
CA GLY A 82 -12.61 -7.21 2.92
C GLY A 82 -12.74 -6.02 1.98
N GLU A 83 -12.47 -4.85 2.54
CA GLU A 83 -12.66 -3.56 1.89
C GLU A 83 -11.46 -2.64 2.17
N ALA A 84 -11.36 -1.54 1.41
CA ALA A 84 -10.27 -0.57 1.52
C ALA A 84 -8.88 -1.25 1.50
N ASP A 85 -8.12 -1.13 2.58
CA ASP A 85 -6.77 -1.69 2.75
C ASP A 85 -6.73 -2.96 3.61
N VAL A 86 -7.86 -3.46 4.09
CA VAL A 86 -7.92 -4.65 4.97
C VAL A 86 -8.30 -5.90 4.18
N ALA A 87 -7.60 -6.99 4.39
CA ALA A 87 -7.92 -8.31 3.86
C ALA A 87 -8.05 -9.34 4.99
N PHE A 88 -9.05 -10.19 4.90
CA PHE A 88 -9.24 -11.35 5.78
C PHE A 88 -9.75 -12.53 4.97
N GLY A 89 -9.83 -13.72 5.59
CA GLY A 89 -10.26 -14.95 4.94
C GLY A 89 -9.36 -16.11 5.30
N THR A 90 -9.14 -17.02 4.35
CA THR A 90 -8.36 -18.25 4.54
C THR A 90 -7.26 -18.38 3.51
N ALA A 91 -6.15 -18.99 3.92
CA ALA A 91 -5.09 -19.42 3.03
C ALA A 91 -4.67 -20.83 3.45
N SER A 92 -4.75 -21.78 2.54
CA SER A 92 -4.38 -23.15 2.85
C SER A 92 -2.86 -23.33 2.89
N PHE A 93 -2.44 -24.26 3.73
CA PHE A 93 -1.06 -24.71 3.84
C PHE A 93 -1.04 -26.24 3.98
N LEU A 94 -0.38 -26.92 3.05
CA LEU A 94 -0.45 -28.37 2.92
C LEU A 94 -1.91 -28.85 2.80
N SER A 95 -2.72 -28.11 2.03
CA SER A 95 -4.15 -28.36 1.80
C SER A 95 -5.03 -28.29 3.07
N ARG A 96 -4.58 -27.59 4.12
CA ARG A 96 -5.38 -27.26 5.30
C ARG A 96 -5.53 -25.76 5.48
N ASP A 97 -6.75 -25.32 5.75
CA ASP A 97 -7.07 -23.90 5.83
C ASP A 97 -6.53 -23.26 7.10
N GLN A 98 -5.78 -22.18 6.92
CA GLN A 98 -5.33 -21.32 7.99
C GLN A 98 -5.99 -19.95 7.87
N SER A 99 -6.37 -19.36 8.99
CA SER A 99 -6.91 -17.99 9.00
C SER A 99 -5.84 -16.98 8.58
N ILE A 100 -6.23 -16.05 7.72
CA ILE A 100 -5.42 -14.88 7.35
C ILE A 100 -5.38 -13.92 8.54
N LEU A 101 -4.18 -13.58 8.98
CA LEU A 101 -3.88 -12.60 10.02
C LEU A 101 -3.21 -11.38 9.39
N GLU A 102 -3.50 -10.20 9.93
CA GLU A 102 -2.84 -8.93 9.54
C GLU A 102 -2.86 -8.71 8.02
N GLY A 103 -3.96 -9.06 7.37
CA GLY A 103 -4.09 -8.92 5.93
C GLY A 103 -4.24 -7.46 5.54
N HIS A 104 -3.30 -6.98 4.73
CA HIS A 104 -3.24 -5.60 4.28
C HIS A 104 -2.97 -5.49 2.78
N ILE A 105 -3.64 -4.54 2.13
CA ILE A 105 -3.49 -4.25 0.70
C ILE A 105 -3.05 -2.81 0.50
N ILE A 106 -1.94 -2.65 -0.21
CA ILE A 106 -1.42 -1.34 -0.60
C ILE A 106 -1.12 -1.40 -2.09
N LYS A 107 -1.80 -0.57 -2.89
CA LYS A 107 -1.75 -0.63 -4.36
C LYS A 107 -2.06 -2.06 -4.84
N ASN A 108 -1.15 -2.63 -5.63
CA ASN A 108 -1.22 -3.98 -6.17
C ASN A 108 -0.49 -5.01 -5.30
N GLN A 109 -0.21 -4.71 -4.03
CA GLN A 109 0.45 -5.65 -3.12
C GLN A 109 -0.49 -6.06 -2.00
N ILE A 110 -0.58 -7.36 -1.75
CA ILE A 110 -1.19 -7.94 -0.56
C ILE A 110 -0.10 -8.51 0.34
N ARG A 111 -0.24 -8.31 1.65
CA ARG A 111 0.59 -8.96 2.67
C ARG A 111 -0.30 -9.52 3.76
N PHE A 112 0.04 -10.70 4.25
CA PHE A 112 -0.64 -11.30 5.39
C PHE A 112 0.25 -12.37 6.03
N VAL A 113 -0.21 -12.86 7.18
CA VAL A 113 0.41 -13.94 7.93
C VAL A 113 -0.57 -15.08 8.13
N THR A 114 -0.09 -16.32 8.11
CA THR A 114 -0.78 -17.46 8.73
C THR A 114 0.14 -18.13 9.74
N LYS A 115 -0.42 -18.98 10.58
CA LYS A 115 0.31 -19.72 11.62
C LYS A 115 -0.04 -21.19 11.58
N THR A 116 0.93 -22.06 11.80
CA THR A 116 0.72 -23.51 11.98
C THR A 116 1.51 -24.01 13.18
N GLU A 117 1.12 -25.18 13.69
CA GLU A 117 1.87 -25.91 14.70
C GLU A 117 2.69 -27.01 14.05
N GLU A 118 4.00 -27.02 14.29
CA GLU A 118 4.89 -28.12 13.95
C GLU A 118 5.12 -29.02 15.16
N PHE A 119 5.18 -30.32 14.92
CA PHE A 119 5.43 -31.33 15.92
C PHE A 119 6.77 -32.02 15.65
N SER A 120 7.61 -32.16 16.67
CA SER A 120 8.86 -32.92 16.56
C SER A 120 8.82 -34.17 17.45
N GLY A 121 8.60 -35.33 16.81
CA GLY A 121 8.66 -36.66 17.43
C GLY A 121 7.53 -37.02 18.39
N SER A 122 6.99 -36.06 19.17
CA SER A 122 5.92 -36.24 20.14
C SER A 122 4.97 -35.04 20.16
N LEU A 123 3.73 -35.25 20.62
CA LEU A 123 2.69 -34.20 20.69
C LEU A 123 3.00 -33.10 21.72
N ASP A 124 3.88 -33.36 22.69
CA ASP A 124 4.25 -32.39 23.74
C ASP A 124 5.37 -31.44 23.30
N ASN A 125 5.94 -31.64 22.10
CA ASN A 125 7.02 -30.83 21.56
C ASN A 125 6.53 -30.09 20.31
N VAL A 126 5.78 -29.02 20.57
CA VAL A 126 5.14 -28.17 19.57
C VAL A 126 5.90 -26.85 19.42
N ARG A 127 6.05 -26.39 18.18
CA ARG A 127 6.52 -25.04 17.88
C ARG A 127 5.59 -24.37 16.89
N GLU A 128 5.34 -23.09 17.10
CA GLU A 128 4.62 -22.27 16.13
C GLU A 128 5.55 -21.96 14.94
N ALA A 129 5.04 -22.19 13.74
CA ALA A 129 5.60 -21.69 12.49
C ALA A 129 4.74 -20.54 11.99
N ILE A 130 5.39 -19.46 11.57
CA ILE A 130 4.75 -18.24 11.07
C ILE A 130 5.05 -18.13 9.57
N HIS A 131 4.00 -17.97 8.78
CA HIS A 131 4.07 -17.93 7.32
C HIS A 131 3.75 -16.53 6.82
N HIS A 132 4.77 -15.81 6.37
CA HIS A 132 4.65 -14.48 5.81
C HIS A 132 4.42 -14.55 4.30
N TYR A 133 3.27 -14.09 3.86
CA TYR A 133 2.92 -14.01 2.44
C TYR A 133 3.07 -12.57 1.95
N THR A 134 3.78 -12.39 0.85
CA THR A 134 3.78 -11.15 0.07
C THR A 134 3.36 -11.47 -1.36
N GLY A 135 2.27 -10.86 -1.81
CA GLY A 135 1.67 -11.08 -3.12
C GLY A 135 1.66 -9.82 -3.98
N THR A 136 1.99 -9.95 -5.27
CA THR A 136 1.81 -8.89 -6.27
C THR A 136 0.65 -9.27 -7.20
N ILE A 137 -0.37 -8.41 -7.24
CA ILE A 137 -1.64 -8.61 -7.92
C ILE A 137 -1.59 -8.01 -9.32
N SER A 138 -1.95 -8.81 -10.33
CA SER A 138 -1.98 -8.44 -11.73
C SER A 138 -3.16 -9.11 -12.45
N GLY A 139 -4.31 -8.43 -12.50
CA GLY A 139 -5.55 -9.00 -13.04
C GLY A 139 -5.96 -10.24 -12.27
N ASP A 140 -6.20 -11.36 -12.96
CA ASP A 140 -6.58 -12.65 -12.37
C ASP A 140 -5.36 -13.48 -11.92
N SER A 141 -4.29 -12.82 -11.48
CA SER A 141 -3.11 -13.52 -10.96
C SER A 141 -2.47 -12.80 -9.77
N ILE A 142 -2.01 -13.59 -8.81
CA ILE A 142 -1.22 -13.10 -7.68
C ILE A 142 0.08 -13.89 -7.63
N ARG A 143 1.21 -13.19 -7.78
CA ARG A 143 2.54 -13.80 -7.58
C ARG A 143 2.91 -13.68 -6.11
N PHE A 144 2.96 -14.81 -5.42
CA PHE A 144 3.31 -14.87 -4.01
C PHE A 144 4.78 -15.21 -3.80
N ILE A 145 5.32 -14.68 -2.71
CA ILE A 145 6.49 -15.18 -2.01
C ILE A 145 6.02 -15.54 -0.60
N LEU A 146 6.22 -16.79 -0.21
CA LEU A 146 6.00 -17.32 1.13
C LEU A 146 7.35 -17.45 1.84
N GLN A 147 7.49 -16.81 3.00
CA GLN A 147 8.61 -16.99 3.91
C GLN A 147 8.11 -17.60 5.21
N THR A 148 8.66 -18.75 5.60
CA THR A 148 8.31 -19.42 6.86
C THR A 148 9.41 -19.20 7.88
N GLU A 149 9.04 -18.76 9.07
CA GLU A 149 9.90 -18.56 10.23
C GLU A 149 9.39 -19.35 11.44
N GLY A 150 10.24 -19.55 12.44
CA GLY A 150 9.90 -20.37 13.61
C GLY A 150 10.03 -21.86 13.32
N GLY A 151 9.10 -22.65 13.85
CA GLY A 151 9.09 -24.11 13.66
C GLY A 151 10.36 -24.81 14.17
N PHE A 152 10.61 -25.99 13.63
CA PHE A 152 11.80 -26.80 13.93
C PHE A 152 12.91 -26.68 12.88
N SER A 153 12.59 -26.26 11.65
CA SER A 153 13.54 -26.19 10.55
C SER A 153 13.49 -24.84 9.84
N PRO A 154 14.63 -24.30 9.40
CA PRO A 154 14.63 -23.14 8.53
C PRO A 154 14.16 -23.54 7.12
N HIS A 155 13.40 -22.67 6.48
CA HIS A 155 12.87 -22.86 5.13
C HIS A 155 13.27 -21.72 4.20
N THR A 156 13.63 -22.05 2.97
CA THR A 156 13.91 -21.02 1.96
C THR A 156 12.60 -20.40 1.44
N PRO A 157 12.57 -19.11 1.08
CA PRO A 157 11.37 -18.51 0.52
C PRO A 157 10.87 -19.24 -0.73
N VAL A 158 9.55 -19.51 -0.78
CA VAL A 158 8.88 -20.23 -1.87
C VAL A 158 8.10 -19.24 -2.72
N SER A 159 8.33 -19.24 -4.03
CA SER A 159 7.58 -18.39 -4.98
C SER A 159 6.59 -19.22 -5.79
N PHE A 160 5.36 -18.74 -5.92
CA PHE A 160 4.31 -19.39 -6.70
C PHE A 160 3.32 -18.36 -7.26
N THR A 161 2.38 -18.80 -8.10
CA THR A 161 1.37 -17.91 -8.70
C THR A 161 -0.01 -18.51 -8.50
N ALA A 162 -0.86 -17.78 -7.78
CA ALA A 162 -2.28 -18.08 -7.65
C ALA A 162 -3.05 -17.48 -8.83
N ARG A 163 -4.09 -18.18 -9.28
CA ARG A 163 -5.02 -17.74 -10.33
C ARG A 163 -6.42 -17.66 -9.74
N ARG A 164 -7.18 -16.65 -10.17
CA ARG A 164 -8.58 -16.50 -9.74
C ARG A 164 -9.38 -17.71 -10.20
N VAL A 165 -10.19 -18.28 -9.31
CA VAL A 165 -11.20 -19.27 -9.68
C VAL A 165 -12.36 -18.52 -10.32
N SER A 166 -12.60 -18.72 -11.60
CA SER A 166 -13.79 -18.16 -12.25
C SER A 166 -15.04 -18.76 -11.62
N SER A 167 -15.88 -17.92 -11.02
CA SER A 167 -17.23 -18.31 -10.63
C SER A 167 -17.97 -18.79 -11.89
N GLN A 168 -18.40 -20.05 -11.92
CA GLN A 168 -19.25 -20.58 -12.99
C GLN A 168 -20.66 -20.01 -12.92
#